data_AF-F2NAR4-F1
#
_entry.id   AF-F2NAR4-F1
#
_cell.length_a   1.000
_cell.length_b   1.000
_cell.length_c   1.000
_cell.angle_alpha   90.00
_cell.angle_beta   90.00
_cell.angle_gamma   90.00
#
_symmetry.space_group_name_H-M   'P 1'
#
loop_
_entity.id
_entity.type
_entity.pdbx_description
1 polymer ?
#
loop_
_entity_poly.entity_id
_entity_poly.type
_entity_poly.pdbx_seq_one_letter_code
_entity_poly.pdbx_strand_id
1 'polypeptide(L)'
;MRFFTRVIAKALIFLVIVLGGLSLLVNTPLGNMPFIRSLSSDAGNALLEKSGLKGKADSALRDRIAEISSATGLSQDQVSDAIDNLNISSWKMIPLPDSAKKKSGFVTTYQGMKVTVTTYEDPSYLGVEVYGQNLTLAVPETAQAYVGWLGYLS
;
A
#
# COMPACT_ATOMS: atom_id res chain seq x y z
N MET A 1 -21.72 7.37 -5.97
CA MET A 1 -20.37 6.93 -6.37
C MET A 1 -19.22 7.44 -5.50
N ARG A 2 -19.31 8.58 -4.78
CA ARG A 2 -18.18 9.14 -4.00
C ARG A 2 -17.80 8.37 -2.71
N PHE A 3 -18.72 7.62 -2.12
CA PHE A 3 -18.47 6.94 -0.82
C PHE A 3 -17.76 5.59 -0.98
N PHE A 4 -18.24 4.74 -1.90
CA PHE A 4 -17.61 3.48 -2.32
C PHE A 4 -16.12 3.65 -2.66
N THR A 5 -15.83 4.61 -3.56
CA THR A 5 -14.47 4.95 -4.01
C THR A 5 -13.55 5.30 -2.84
N ARG A 6 -14.07 6.00 -1.82
CA ARG A 6 -13.29 6.42 -0.66
C ARG A 6 -12.95 5.28 0.29
N VAL A 7 -13.83 4.30 0.47
CA VAL A 7 -13.56 3.20 1.42
C VAL A 7 -12.57 2.19 0.84
N ILE A 8 -12.72 1.81 -0.43
CA ILE A 8 -11.74 0.93 -1.09
C ILE A 8 -10.40 1.65 -1.25
N ALA A 9 -10.41 2.95 -1.56
CA ALA A 9 -9.20 3.75 -1.54
C ALA A 9 -8.55 3.79 -0.14
N LYS A 10 -9.32 3.86 0.95
CA LYS A 10 -8.79 3.75 2.32
C LYS A 10 -8.21 2.36 2.63
N ALA A 11 -8.86 1.29 2.18
CA ALA A 11 -8.33 -0.07 2.31
C ALA A 11 -7.00 -0.24 1.55
N LEU A 12 -6.93 0.30 0.33
CA LEU A 12 -5.70 0.36 -0.45
C LEU A 12 -4.63 1.22 0.22
N ILE A 13 -4.99 2.37 0.81
CA ILE A 13 -4.07 3.19 1.62
C ILE A 13 -3.53 2.38 2.79
N PHE A 14 -4.39 1.69 3.53
CA PHE A 14 -3.96 0.85 4.64
C PHE A 14 -2.98 -0.23 4.16
N LEU A 15 -3.32 -0.93 3.08
CA LEU A 15 -2.45 -1.91 2.46
C LEU A 15 -1.10 -1.29 2.08
N VAL A 16 -1.11 -0.20 1.33
CA VAL A 16 0.07 0.54 0.86
C VAL A 16 0.92 1.06 2.02
N ILE A 17 0.33 1.48 3.14
CA ILE A 17 1.08 1.90 4.33
C ILE A 17 1.65 0.69 5.05
N VAL A 18 0.94 -0.44 5.11
CA VAL A 18 1.48 -1.67 5.69
C VAL A 18 2.59 -2.23 4.80
N LEU A 19 2.48 -2.08 3.46
CA LEU A 19 3.41 -2.58 2.44
C LEU A 19 4.61 -1.66 2.12
N GLY A 20 4.38 -0.36 2.09
CA GLY A 20 5.41 0.67 1.96
C GLY A 20 5.98 1.09 3.32
N GLY A 21 5.24 0.86 4.40
CA GLY A 21 5.73 0.89 5.77
C GLY A 21 6.13 -0.50 6.28
N LEU A 22 6.35 -1.46 5.39
CA LEU A 22 6.67 -2.87 5.65
C LEU A 22 8.09 -3.08 6.16
N SER A 23 8.41 -2.36 7.21
CA SER A 23 9.37 -2.63 8.26
C SER A 23 9.49 -1.33 9.04
N LEU A 24 8.46 -0.86 9.74
CA LEU A 24 8.71 0.08 10.85
C LEU A 24 9.31 -0.67 12.05
N LEU A 25 10.30 -1.51 11.71
CA LEU A 25 10.98 -2.52 12.51
C LEU A 25 10.11 -3.77 12.67
N VAL A 26 10.68 -4.95 12.49
CA VAL A 26 10.03 -6.21 12.90
C VAL A 26 10.04 -6.37 14.45
N ASN A 27 10.04 -5.25 15.23
CA ASN A 27 10.18 -5.06 16.69
C ASN A 27 11.60 -4.89 17.34
N THR A 28 12.69 -4.52 16.64
CA THR A 28 14.07 -4.66 17.21
C THR A 28 15.06 -3.53 16.82
N PRO A 29 16.27 -3.43 17.43
CA PRO A 29 17.17 -2.25 17.41
C PRO A 29 17.92 -2.07 16.08
N LEU A 30 17.24 -2.35 14.97
CA LEU A 30 17.67 -2.08 13.60
C LEU A 30 17.26 -0.67 13.14
N GLY A 31 16.42 0.03 13.91
CA GLY A 31 15.99 1.42 13.62
C GLY A 31 17.11 2.45 13.68
N ASN A 32 18.28 2.06 14.16
CA ASN A 32 19.49 2.87 14.22
C ASN A 32 20.50 2.56 13.10
N MET A 33 20.21 1.67 12.15
CA MET A 33 21.14 1.41 11.05
C MET A 33 20.89 2.31 9.82
N PRO A 34 21.94 2.83 9.15
CA PRO A 34 21.82 3.73 7.99
C PRO A 34 21.28 3.04 6.70
N PHE A 35 20.71 1.85 6.81
CA PHE A 35 20.66 0.84 5.75
C PHE A 35 19.49 0.97 4.77
N ILE A 36 18.46 1.77 5.05
CA ILE A 36 17.28 1.83 4.16
C ILE A 36 17.57 2.59 2.86
N ARG A 37 18.56 3.51 2.86
CA ARG A 37 18.99 4.20 1.64
C ARG A 37 19.70 3.28 0.64
N SER A 38 20.08 2.05 1.03
CA SER A 38 20.86 1.11 0.20
C SER A 38 20.20 -0.25 -0.03
N LEU A 39 18.95 -0.44 0.40
CA LEU A 39 18.23 -1.68 0.08
C LEU A 39 17.90 -1.69 -1.40
N SER A 40 18.56 -2.58 -2.16
CA SER A 40 18.09 -2.94 -3.49
C SER A 40 16.66 -3.48 -3.38
N SER A 41 15.88 -3.36 -4.46
CA SER A 41 14.54 -3.94 -4.55
C SER A 41 14.50 -5.41 -4.15
N ASP A 42 15.57 -6.15 -4.44
CA ASP A 42 15.69 -7.58 -4.12
C ASP A 42 15.77 -7.84 -2.61
N ALA A 43 16.55 -7.05 -1.88
CA ALA A 43 16.64 -7.17 -0.43
C ALA A 43 15.34 -6.72 0.25
N GLY A 44 14.70 -5.66 -0.25
CA GLY A 44 13.38 -5.23 0.18
C GLY A 44 12.31 -6.30 -0.04
N ASN A 45 12.28 -6.91 -1.24
CA ASN A 45 11.36 -8.00 -1.55
C ASN A 45 11.60 -9.25 -0.69
N ALA A 46 12.85 -9.65 -0.47
CA ALA A 46 13.16 -10.78 0.40
C ALA A 46 12.69 -10.57 1.85
N LEU A 47 12.80 -9.33 2.36
CA LEU A 47 12.25 -8.96 3.66
C LEU A 47 10.72 -8.98 3.65
N LEU A 48 10.12 -8.44 2.59
CA LEU A 48 8.67 -8.42 2.39
C LEU A 48 8.06 -9.83 2.45
N GLU A 49 8.65 -10.79 1.74
CA GLU A 49 8.20 -12.19 1.77
C GLU A 49 8.38 -12.84 3.15
N LYS A 50 9.51 -12.59 3.83
CA LYS A 50 9.80 -13.24 5.13
C LYS A 50 9.09 -12.62 6.32
N SER A 51 8.73 -11.35 6.23
CA SER A 51 8.13 -10.60 7.34
C SER A 51 6.71 -11.06 7.71
N GLY A 52 6.04 -11.80 6.80
CA GLY A 52 4.62 -12.16 6.94
C GLY A 52 3.67 -10.97 6.85
N LEU A 53 4.16 -9.78 6.48
CA LEU A 53 3.34 -8.56 6.50
C LEU A 53 2.27 -8.55 5.40
N LYS A 54 2.49 -9.23 4.26
CA LYS A 54 1.45 -9.50 3.25
C LYS A 54 0.26 -10.26 3.85
N GLY A 55 0.54 -11.32 4.62
CA GLY A 55 -0.49 -12.09 5.31
C GLY A 55 -1.21 -11.28 6.38
N LYS A 56 -0.48 -10.50 7.18
CA LYS A 56 -1.08 -9.61 8.18
C LYS A 56 -1.98 -8.54 7.56
N ALA A 57 -1.57 -7.97 6.42
CA ALA A 57 -2.36 -6.99 5.70
C ALA A 57 -3.66 -7.61 5.15
N ASP A 58 -3.57 -8.80 4.54
CA ASP A 58 -4.74 -9.55 4.06
C ASP A 58 -5.71 -9.87 5.22
N SER A 59 -5.21 -10.44 6.32
CA SER A 59 -6.03 -10.72 7.50
C SER A 59 -6.71 -9.47 8.06
N ALA A 60 -5.96 -8.36 8.22
CA ALA A 60 -6.51 -7.12 8.76
C ALA A 60 -7.59 -6.50 7.85
N LEU A 61 -7.51 -6.68 6.53
CA LEU A 61 -8.56 -6.28 5.60
C LEU A 61 -9.78 -7.19 5.70
N ARG A 62 -9.56 -8.50 5.80
CA ARG A 62 -10.65 -9.50 5.95
C ARG A 62 -11.41 -9.34 7.25
N ASP A 63 -10.72 -9.06 8.35
CA ASP A 63 -11.33 -8.80 9.66
C ASP A 63 -12.28 -7.58 9.64
N ARG A 64 -12.11 -6.68 8.65
CA ARG A 64 -12.93 -5.47 8.47
C ARG A 64 -13.97 -5.59 7.36
N ILE A 65 -14.18 -6.77 6.77
CA ILE A 65 -15.16 -6.96 5.68
C ILE A 65 -16.53 -6.41 6.06
N ALA A 66 -17.03 -6.71 7.26
CA ALA A 66 -18.33 -6.21 7.72
C ALA A 66 -18.37 -4.67 7.84
N GLU A 67 -17.30 -4.06 8.35
CA GLU A 67 -17.18 -2.60 8.46
C GLU A 67 -17.13 -1.94 7.08
N ILE A 68 -16.33 -2.51 6.17
CA ILE A 68 -16.18 -2.02 4.79
C ILE A 68 -17.49 -2.19 4.02
N SER A 69 -18.18 -3.32 4.17
CA SER A 69 -19.49 -3.60 3.57
C SER A 69 -20.52 -2.56 4.04
N SER A 70 -20.62 -2.35 5.36
CA SER A 70 -21.49 -1.33 5.95
C SER A 70 -21.18 0.08 5.44
N ALA A 71 -19.89 0.43 5.35
CA ALA A 71 -19.48 1.75 4.88
C ALA A 71 -19.67 1.95 3.37
N THR A 72 -19.55 0.90 2.56
CA THR A 72 -19.62 1.00 1.08
C THR A 72 -21.01 0.77 0.52
N GLY A 73 -21.87 0.06 1.24
CA GLY A 73 -23.13 -0.49 0.73
C GLY A 73 -22.95 -1.73 -0.16
N LEU A 74 -21.73 -2.29 -0.26
CA LEU A 74 -21.47 -3.55 -0.94
C LEU A 74 -21.87 -4.74 -0.07
N SER A 75 -22.17 -5.88 -0.69
CA SER A 75 -22.23 -7.13 0.06
C SER A 75 -20.86 -7.49 0.61
N GLN A 76 -20.82 -8.28 1.68
CA GLN A 76 -19.56 -8.77 2.23
C GLN A 76 -18.77 -9.59 1.21
N ASP A 77 -19.46 -10.34 0.34
CA ASP A 77 -18.84 -11.10 -0.76
C ASP A 77 -18.15 -10.16 -1.76
N GLN A 78 -18.82 -9.08 -2.18
CA GLN A 78 -18.22 -8.08 -3.06
C GLN A 78 -16.99 -7.40 -2.45
N VAL A 79 -16.98 -7.21 -1.12
CA VAL A 79 -15.80 -6.70 -0.40
C VAL A 79 -14.69 -7.74 -0.37
N SER A 80 -15.03 -9.01 -0.15
CA SER A 80 -14.07 -10.12 -0.18
C SER A 80 -13.42 -10.23 -1.55
N ASP A 81 -14.21 -10.21 -2.62
CA ASP A 81 -13.74 -10.21 -4.01
C ASP A 81 -12.84 -9.01 -4.31
N ALA A 82 -13.17 -7.83 -3.77
CA ALA A 82 -12.33 -6.65 -3.90
C ALA A 82 -10.98 -6.83 -3.20
N ILE A 83 -10.94 -7.44 -2.01
CA ILE A 83 -9.70 -7.78 -1.29
C ILE A 83 -8.89 -8.80 -2.09
N ASP A 84 -9.51 -9.82 -2.66
CA ASP A 84 -8.85 -10.81 -3.49
C ASP A 84 -8.23 -10.16 -4.75
N ASN A 85 -8.95 -9.22 -5.37
CA ASN A 85 -8.47 -8.45 -6.51
C ASN A 85 -7.32 -7.49 -6.17
N LEU A 86 -7.14 -7.09 -4.90
CA LEU A 86 -5.92 -6.39 -4.49
C LEU A 86 -4.67 -7.26 -4.69
N ASN A 87 -4.82 -8.59 -4.73
CA ASN A 87 -3.76 -9.55 -5.00
C ASN A 87 -2.49 -9.25 -4.17
N ILE A 88 -2.69 -9.15 -2.85
CA ILE A 88 -1.71 -8.67 -1.86
C ILE A 88 -0.39 -9.46 -1.93
N SER A 89 -0.48 -10.76 -2.24
CA SER A 89 0.67 -11.64 -2.42
C SER A 89 1.59 -11.21 -3.56
N SER A 90 1.06 -10.54 -4.59
CA SER A 90 1.82 -10.16 -5.80
C SER A 90 2.49 -8.80 -5.73
N TRP A 91 2.23 -8.00 -4.69
CA TRP A 91 2.87 -6.69 -4.50
C TRP A 91 4.37 -6.84 -4.22
N LYS A 92 5.19 -5.97 -4.80
CA LYS A 92 6.66 -6.02 -4.68
C LYS A 92 7.25 -4.61 -4.64
N MET A 93 8.42 -4.47 -4.02
CA MET A 93 9.26 -3.28 -4.15
C MET A 93 10.03 -3.33 -5.46
N ILE A 94 10.08 -2.20 -6.16
CA ILE A 94 10.87 -2.02 -7.38
C ILE A 94 11.58 -0.67 -7.33
N PRO A 95 12.69 -0.48 -8.06
CA PRO A 95 13.18 0.86 -8.32
C PRO A 95 12.13 1.65 -9.08
N LEU A 96 12.01 2.95 -8.79
CA LEU A 96 11.16 3.84 -9.58
C LEU A 96 11.77 3.95 -11.00
N PRO A 97 11.03 3.63 -12.07
CA PRO A 97 11.53 3.85 -13.42
C PRO A 97 11.75 5.33 -13.70
N ASP A 98 12.81 5.66 -14.46
CA ASP A 98 13.10 7.05 -14.84
C ASP A 98 11.98 7.71 -15.65
N SER A 99 11.15 6.90 -16.32
CA SER A 99 9.98 7.34 -17.08
C SER A 99 8.75 7.63 -16.20
N ALA A 100 8.79 7.32 -14.91
CA ALA A 100 7.63 7.46 -14.03
C ALA A 100 7.31 8.93 -13.77
N LYS A 101 6.10 9.34 -14.14
CA LYS A 101 5.61 10.72 -13.95
C LYS A 101 4.63 10.78 -12.80
N LYS A 102 4.92 11.65 -11.83
CA LYS A 102 4.02 11.86 -10.69
C LYS A 102 2.70 12.45 -11.18
N LYS A 103 1.59 11.86 -10.76
CA LYS A 103 0.23 12.34 -11.05
C LYS A 103 -0.35 13.14 -9.89
N SER A 104 -0.38 12.54 -8.70
CA SER A 104 -0.91 13.17 -7.48
C SER A 104 -0.27 12.53 -6.25
N GLY A 105 -0.51 13.10 -5.07
CA GLY A 105 -0.16 12.49 -3.81
C GLY A 105 -0.91 13.11 -2.65
N PHE A 106 -1.04 12.37 -1.57
CA PHE A 106 -1.67 12.84 -0.34
C PHE A 106 -0.82 12.43 0.86
N VAL A 107 -1.00 13.20 1.93
CA VAL A 107 -0.35 12.95 3.21
C VAL A 107 -1.37 12.33 4.15
N THR A 108 -0.95 11.29 4.86
CA THR A 108 -1.73 10.65 5.91
C THR A 108 -0.83 10.37 7.12
N THR A 109 -1.44 10.03 8.24
CA THR A 109 -0.74 9.67 9.47
C THR A 109 -1.06 8.24 9.84
N TYR A 110 -0.04 7.43 10.12
CA TYR A 110 -0.19 6.07 10.61
C TYR A 110 0.69 5.87 11.84
N GLN A 111 0.10 5.41 12.95
CA GLN A 111 0.79 5.26 14.24
C GLN A 111 1.60 6.50 14.68
N GLY A 112 1.05 7.71 14.43
CA GLY A 112 1.70 8.99 14.77
C GLY A 112 2.76 9.47 13.79
N MET A 113 3.05 8.70 12.73
CA MET A 113 4.04 9.05 11.71
C MET A 113 3.40 9.60 10.45
N LYS A 114 4.01 10.64 9.88
CA LYS A 114 3.63 11.19 8.58
C LYS A 114 4.05 10.23 7.47
N VAL A 115 3.09 9.83 6.66
CA VAL A 115 3.26 9.01 5.46
C VAL A 115 2.79 9.81 4.24
N THR A 116 3.63 9.92 3.22
CA THR A 116 3.23 10.51 1.94
C THR A 116 3.02 9.39 0.94
N VAL A 117 1.83 9.32 0.33
CA VAL A 117 1.55 8.40 -0.76
C VAL A 117 1.57 9.17 -2.06
N THR A 118 2.32 8.68 -3.04
CA THR A 118 2.45 9.26 -4.37
C THR A 118 1.88 8.30 -5.41
N THR A 119 1.00 8.81 -6.26
CA THR A 119 0.48 8.11 -7.43
C THR A 119 1.17 8.63 -8.68
N TYR A 120 1.40 7.75 -9.64
CA TYR A 120 2.00 8.07 -10.93
C TYR A 120 0.94 8.04 -12.05
N GLU A 121 1.30 8.56 -13.23
CA GLU A 121 0.43 8.49 -14.41
C GLU A 121 0.20 7.04 -14.84
N ASP A 122 1.23 6.21 -14.73
CA ASP A 122 1.15 4.75 -14.85
C ASP A 122 0.69 4.15 -13.50
N PRO A 123 -0.49 3.51 -13.44
CA PRO A 123 -1.04 2.94 -12.21
C PRO A 123 -0.31 1.67 -11.75
N SER A 124 0.64 1.16 -12.54
CA SER A 124 1.52 0.04 -12.17
C SER A 124 2.51 0.39 -11.07
N TYR A 125 2.64 1.69 -10.76
CA TYR A 125 3.57 2.20 -9.75
C TYR A 125 2.84 2.98 -8.67
N LEU A 126 3.29 2.79 -7.43
CA LEU A 126 2.86 3.60 -6.31
C LEU A 126 4.04 3.92 -5.41
N GLY A 127 4.21 5.19 -5.06
CA GLY A 127 5.26 5.68 -4.19
C GLY A 127 4.77 5.82 -2.76
N VAL A 128 5.61 5.46 -1.79
CA VAL A 128 5.35 5.63 -0.36
C VAL A 128 6.58 6.22 0.28
N GLU A 129 6.40 7.37 0.94
CA GLU A 129 7.45 8.02 1.72
C GLU A 129 7.13 7.92 3.21
N VAL A 130 8.05 7.35 3.98
CA VAL A 130 7.99 7.26 5.45
C VAL A 130 9.38 7.53 6.02
N TYR A 131 9.50 8.33 7.08
CA TYR A 131 10.80 8.72 7.66
C TYR A 131 11.82 9.33 6.66
N GLY A 132 11.33 10.02 5.63
CA GLY A 132 12.18 10.57 4.56
C GLY A 132 12.84 9.50 3.66
N GLN A 133 12.36 8.26 3.74
CA GLN A 133 12.71 7.17 2.83
C GLN A 133 11.58 7.03 1.80
N ASN A 134 11.94 6.95 0.53
CA ASN A 134 10.97 6.77 -0.55
C ASN A 134 11.06 5.35 -1.09
N LEU A 135 9.93 4.66 -1.15
CA LEU A 135 9.80 3.30 -1.64
C LEU A 135 8.82 3.30 -2.80
N THR A 136 9.11 2.50 -3.83
CA THR A 136 8.20 2.29 -4.95
C THR A 136 7.70 0.86 -4.94
N LEU A 137 6.38 0.71 -4.99
CA LEU A 137 5.69 -0.55 -5.06
C LEU A 137 5.20 -0.80 -6.49
N ALA A 138 5.45 -1.99 -6.99
CA ALA A 138 4.80 -2.54 -8.17
C ALA A 138 3.39 -2.98 -7.79
N VAL A 139 2.41 -2.38 -8.47
CA VAL A 139 0.98 -2.63 -8.25
C VAL A 139 0.54 -3.77 -9.17
N PRO A 140 -0.01 -4.87 -8.65
CA PRO A 140 -0.58 -5.94 -9.46
C PRO A 140 -1.66 -5.40 -10.40
N GLU A 141 -1.75 -5.91 -11.62
CA GLU A 141 -2.70 -5.44 -12.65
C GLU A 141 -4.14 -5.38 -12.13
N THR A 142 -4.58 -6.42 -11.43
CA THR A 142 -5.92 -6.50 -10.79
C THR A 142 -6.17 -5.40 -9.76
N ALA A 143 -5.11 -4.83 -9.19
CA ALA A 143 -5.17 -3.78 -8.18
C ALA A 143 -5.05 -2.36 -8.74
N GLN A 144 -4.60 -2.20 -9.99
CA GLN A 144 -4.32 -0.90 -10.61
C GLN A 144 -5.58 -0.03 -10.75
N ALA A 145 -6.74 -0.65 -10.98
CA ALA A 145 -8.01 0.05 -11.03
C ALA A 145 -8.30 0.82 -9.73
N TYR A 146 -7.92 0.25 -8.58
CA TYR A 146 -8.11 0.89 -7.27
C TYR A 146 -7.09 2.00 -7.01
N VAL A 147 -5.87 1.92 -7.55
CA VAL A 147 -4.88 3.00 -7.48
C VAL A 147 -5.36 4.25 -8.21
N GLY A 148 -6.02 4.08 -9.35
CA GLY A 148 -6.67 5.16 -10.07
C GLY A 148 -7.65 5.96 -9.19
N TRP A 149 -8.24 5.32 -8.17
CA TRP A 149 -9.17 5.96 -7.26
C TRP A 149 -8.51 6.80 -6.16
N LEU A 150 -7.25 6.51 -5.82
CA LEU A 150 -6.48 7.31 -4.86
C LEU A 150 -6.30 8.76 -5.33
N GLY A 151 -6.25 8.97 -6.64
CA GLY A 151 -6.20 10.31 -7.23
C GLY A 151 -7.44 11.18 -6.94
N TYR A 152 -8.55 10.58 -6.48
CA TYR A 152 -9.74 11.33 -6.04
C TYR A 152 -9.75 11.66 -4.54
N LEU A 153 -8.72 11.25 -3.80
CA LEU A 153 -8.54 11.58 -2.38
C LEU A 153 -7.70 12.83 -2.14
N SER A 154 -7.05 13.37 -3.17
CA SER A 154 -6.38 14.68 -3.14
C SER A 154 -7.38 15.82 -3.13
#